data_AF-A0A2V8H670-F1
#
_entry.id   AF-A0A2V8H670-F1
#
_cell.length_a   1.000
_cell.length_b   1.000
_cell.length_c   1.000
_cell.angle_alpha   90.00
_cell.angle_beta   90.00
_cell.angle_gamma   90.00
#
_symmetry.space_group_name_H-M   'P 1'
#
loop_
_entity.id
_entity.type
_entity.pdbx_description
1 polymer ?
#
loop_
_entity_poly.entity_id
_entity_poly.type
_entity_poly.pdbx_seq_one_letter_code
_entity_poly.pdbx_strand_id
1 'polypeptide(L)' 'GELGFYVVSDGTANPYRVRVRPPCFAIMSALHKILTGDMIADMIPTFGSVNMIGGELDR' A
#
# COMPACT_ATOMS: atom_id res chain seq x y z
N GLY A 1 3.88 -1.25 8.19
CA GLY A 1 3.44 -0.02 7.51
C GLY A 1 2.42 0.70 8.37
N GLU A 2 1.83 1.78 7.86
CA GLU A 2 0.81 2.57 8.56
C GLU A 2 -0.54 2.41 7.87
N LEU A 3 -1.54 1.89 8.60
CA LEU A 3 -2.91 1.79 8.11
C LEU A 3 -3.68 3.05 8.53
N GLY A 4 -4.20 3.79 7.55
CA GLY A 4 -4.95 5.02 7.80
C GLY A 4 -6.37 4.97 7.23
N PHE A 5 -7.29 5.70 7.85
CA PHE A 5 -8.64 5.89 7.35
C PHE A 5 -8.95 7.38 7.24
N TYR A 6 -9.31 7.83 6.05
CA TYR A 6 -9.81 9.17 5.80
C TYR A 6 -11.32 9.11 5.68
N VAL A 7 -12.01 9.66 6.69
CA VAL A 7 -13.48 9.62 6.80
C VAL A 7 -14.02 11.04 6.74
N VAL A 8 -15.02 11.26 5.89
CA VAL A 8 -15.77 12.52 5.78
C VAL A 8 -17.23 12.24 6.12
N SER A 9 -17.81 13.07 6.97
CA SER A 9 -19.24 13.02 7.35
C SER A 9 -19.97 14.25 6.82
N ASP A 10 -21.18 14.06 6.34
CA ASP A 10 -22.14 15.10 5.96
C ASP A 10 -23.23 15.31 7.04
N GLY A 11 -23.06 14.68 8.21
CA GLY A 11 -24.02 14.73 9.32
C GLY A 11 -25.13 13.67 9.26
N THR A 12 -25.17 12.82 8.23
CA THR A 12 -26.10 11.69 8.17
C THR A 12 -25.58 10.47 8.96
N ALA A 13 -26.39 9.41 9.05
CA ALA A 13 -26.00 8.17 9.74
C ALA A 13 -24.90 7.37 9.02
N ASN A 14 -24.65 7.65 7.73
CA ASN A 14 -23.66 6.97 6.92
C ASN A 14 -22.49 7.90 6.61
N PRO A 15 -21.24 7.40 6.55
CA PRO A 15 -20.12 8.24 6.16
C PRO A 15 -20.25 8.67 4.70
N TYR A 16 -20.17 9.96 4.44
CA TYR A 16 -20.18 10.53 3.09
C TYR A 16 -19.02 9.98 2.24
N ARG A 17 -17.84 9.82 2.85
CA ARG A 17 -16.68 9.21 2.19
C ARG A 17 -15.80 8.47 3.17
N VAL A 18 -15.34 7.28 2.79
CA VAL A 18 -14.28 6.55 3.48
C VAL A 18 -13.20 6.19 2.46
N ARG A 19 -11.96 6.58 2.73
CA ARG A 19 -10.79 6.14 1.97
C ARG A 19 -9.81 5.46 2.91
N VAL A 20 -9.44 4.23 2.58
CA VAL A 20 -8.40 3.50 3.30
C VAL A 20 -7.05 3.87 2.67
N ARG A 21 -6.05 4.16 3.51
CA ARG A 21 -4.65 4.28 3.11
C ARG A 21 -3.97 2.95 3.48
N PRO A 22 -3.66 2.09 2.51
CA PRO A 22 -3.03 0.81 2.80
C PRO A 22 -1.57 1.01 3.21
N PRO A 23 -1.07 0.21 4.17
CA PRO A 23 0.31 0.31 4.65
C PRO A 23 1.35 0.03 3.57
N CYS A 24 1.00 -0.82 2.60
CA CYS A 24 1.92 -1.31 1.58
C CYS A 24 1.98 -0.41 0.34
N PHE A 25 1.00 0.48 0.12
CA PHE A 25 0.88 1.28 -1.09
C PHE A 25 2.09 2.21 -1.32
N ALA A 26 2.52 2.90 -0.26
CA ALA A 26 3.68 3.80 -0.34
C ALA A 26 5.02 3.05 -0.45
N ILE A 27 5.11 1.83 0.09
CA ILE A 27 6.33 1.02 0.02
C ILE A 27 6.46 0.43 -1.38
N MET A 28 5.36 -0.05 -1.96
CA MET A 28 5.31 -0.57 -3.33
C MET A 28 5.70 0.48 -4.37
N SER A 29 5.38 1.76 -4.16
CA SER A 29 5.80 2.82 -5.08
C SER A 29 7.32 3.04 -5.08
N ALA A 30 8.02 2.69 -4.00
CA ALA A 30 9.48 2.76 -3.90
C ALA A 30 10.19 1.49 -4.39
N LEU A 31 9.48 0.37 -4.60
CA LEU A 31 10.06 -0.94 -4.94
C LEU A 31 10.98 -0.88 -6.17
N HIS A 32 10.61 -0.10 -7.19
CA HIS A 32 11.44 0.05 -8.39
C HIS A 32 12.83 0.63 -8.07
N LYS A 33 12.92 1.59 -7.13
CA LYS A 33 14.20 2.18 -6.73
C LYS A 33 15.05 1.22 -5.93
N ILE A 34 14.40 0.36 -5.14
CA ILE A 34 15.07 -0.67 -4.34
C ILE A 34 15.69 -1.72 -5.26
N LEU A 35 14.98 -2.13 -6.32
CA LEU A 35 15.44 -3.16 -7.26
C LEU A 35 16.43 -2.65 -8.34
N THR A 36 16.61 -1.33 -8.48
CA THR A 36 17.45 -0.78 -9.55
C THR A 36 18.93 -0.99 -9.23
N GLY A 37 19.62 -1.83 -10.01
CA GLY A 37 21.03 -2.15 -9.83
C GLY A 37 21.28 -3.52 -9.19
N ASP A 38 20.21 -4.19 -8.72
CA ASP A 38 20.27 -5.54 -8.16
C ASP A 38 20.11 -6.63 -9.23
N MET A 39 20.35 -7.88 -8.85
CA MET A 39 20.17 -9.02 -9.76
C MET A 39 18.70 -9.43 -9.84
N ILE A 40 18.33 -10.12 -10.92
CA ILE A 40 16.98 -10.70 -11.08
C ILE A 40 16.64 -11.63 -9.91
N ALA A 41 17.65 -12.33 -9.36
CA ALA A 41 17.49 -13.20 -8.20
C ALA A 41 16.99 -12.47 -6.94
N ASP A 42 17.29 -11.17 -6.81
CA ASP A 42 16.94 -10.35 -5.65
C ASP A 42 15.50 -9.82 -5.72
N MET A 43 14.83 -9.98 -6.88
CA MET A 43 13.45 -9.51 -7.08
C MET A 43 12.46 -10.18 -6.12
N ILE A 44 12.53 -11.50 -5.99
CA ILE A 44 11.60 -12.29 -5.16
C ILE A 44 11.78 -12.00 -3.65
N PRO A 45 13.00 -12.07 -3.07
CA PRO A 45 13.18 -11.79 -1.64
C PRO A 45 12.86 -10.32 -1.30
N THR A 46 13.22 -9.37 -2.17
CA THR A 46 12.90 -7.96 -1.98
C THR A 46 11.38 -7.73 -2.01
N PHE A 47 10.68 -8.29 -2.99
CA PHE A 47 9.21 -8.23 -3.03
C PHE A 47 8.56 -8.87 -1.80
N GLY A 48 9.06 -10.03 -1.36
CA GLY A 48 8.59 -10.70 -0.15
C GLY A 48 8.78 -9.86 1.12
N SER A 49 9.91 -9.15 1.23
CA SER A 49 10.21 -8.28 2.38
C SER A 49 9.24 -7.10 2.54
N VAL A 50 8.64 -6.63 1.44
CA VAL A 50 7.65 -5.53 1.45
C VAL A 50 6.32 -5.96 2.08
N ASN A 51 6.08 -7.28 2.23
CA ASN A 51 4.84 -7.84 2.78
C ASN A 51 3.60 -7.30 2.05
N MET A 52 3.65 -7.24 0.72
CA MET A 52 2.54 -6.77 -0.09
C MET A 52 1.40 -7.80 -0.07
N ILE A 53 0.19 -7.34 0.27
CA ILE A 53 -1.04 -8.12 0.16
C ILE A 53 -1.86 -7.55 -1.00
N GLY A 54 -2.19 -8.37 -2.00
CA GLY A 54 -2.87 -7.91 -3.22
C GLY A 54 -4.19 -7.18 -2.95
N GLY A 55 -4.99 -7.67 -2.00
CA GLY A 55 -6.28 -7.06 -1.64
C GLY A 55 -6.17 -5.66 -1.00
N GLU A 56 -4.99 -5.26 -0.55
CA GLU A 56 -4.75 -3.91 -0.03
C GLU A 56 -4.47 -2.89 -1.15
N LEU A 57 -3.94 -3.31 -2.29
CA LEU A 57 -3.50 -2.42 -3.37
C LEU A 57 -4.57 -2.17 -4.45
N ASP A 58 -5.64 -2.95 -4.44
CA ASP A 58 -6.71 -2.98 -5.45
C ASP A 58 -7.81 -1.91 -5.23
N ARG A 59 -7.66 -1.01 -4.24
CA ARG A 59 -8.70 -0.07 -3.79
C ARG A 59 -8.39 1.40 -4.02
#